data_AF-A0A945HYN2-F1
#
_entry.id   AF-A0A945HYN2-F1
#
_cell.length_a   1.000
_cell.length_b   1.000
_cell.length_c   1.000
_cell.angle_alpha   90.00
_cell.angle_beta   90.00
_cell.angle_gamma   90.00
#
_symmetry.space_group_name_H-M   'P 1'
#
loop_
_entity.id
_entity.type
_entity.pdbx_description
1 polymer ?
#
loop_
_entity_poly.entity_id
_entity_poly.type
_entity_poly.pdbx_seq_one_letter_code
_entity_poly.pdbx_strand_id
1 'polypeptide(L)' 'MKKLSYLFLALLMLACTTDDNNNVDNSNTLEKEWLYTHTALEATATSSTTIVMPFTADIFAFTDRPNREHKYINRINY' A
#
# COMPACT_ATOMS: atom_id res chain seq x y z
N MET A 1 -23.03 -44.13 -22.59
CA MET A 1 -23.16 -43.08 -21.56
C MET A 1 -21.89 -42.88 -20.73
N LYS A 2 -21.17 -43.94 -20.31
CA LYS A 2 -19.91 -43.80 -19.53
C LYS A 2 -18.79 -43.03 -20.25
N LYS A 3 -18.61 -43.23 -21.57
CA LYS A 3 -17.61 -42.51 -22.38
C LYS A 3 -17.83 -40.99 -22.43
N LEU A 4 -19.09 -40.54 -22.46
CA LEU A 4 -19.44 -39.13 -22.44
C LEU A 4 -19.16 -38.52 -21.06
N SER A 5 -19.39 -39.29 -19.99
CA SER A 5 -19.08 -38.88 -18.62
C SER A 5 -17.57 -38.71 -18.39
N TYR A 6 -16.72 -39.59 -18.95
CA TYR A 6 -15.27 -39.42 -18.87
C TYR A 6 -14.77 -38.23 -19.70
N LEU A 7 -15.38 -37.96 -20.85
CA LEU A 7 -15.07 -36.79 -21.66
C LEU A 7 -15.39 -35.49 -20.90
N PHE A 8 -16.57 -35.44 -20.26
CA PHE A 8 -16.99 -34.29 -19.46
C PHE A 8 -16.08 -34.10 -18.23
N LEU A 9 -15.69 -35.18 -17.56
CA LEU A 9 -14.78 -35.12 -16.41
C LEU A 9 -13.38 -34.65 -16.80
N ALA A 10 -12.85 -35.10 -17.96
CA ALA A 10 -11.58 -34.60 -18.48
C ALA A 10 -11.65 -33.09 -18.80
N LEU A 11 -12.75 -32.63 -19.42
CA LEU A 11 -12.94 -31.22 -19.74
C LEU A 11 -12.99 -30.33 -18.48
N LEU A 12 -13.61 -30.83 -17.40
CA LEU A 12 -13.73 -30.12 -16.13
C LEU A 12 -12.35 -29.93 -15.45
N MET A 13 -11.46 -30.91 -15.57
CA MET A 13 -10.11 -30.84 -14.99
C MET A 13 -9.20 -29.87 -15.76
N LEU A 14 -9.36 -29.72 -17.08
CA LEU A 14 -8.62 -28.72 -17.87
C LEU A 14 -9.09 -27.29 -17.60
N ALA A 15 -10.38 -27.09 -17.30
CA ALA A 15 -10.95 -25.78 -17.02
C ALA A 15 -10.50 -25.17 -15.67
N CYS A 16 -9.85 -25.95 -14.80
CA CYS A 16 -9.41 -25.50 -13.48
C CYS A 16 -7.93 -25.05 -13.42
N THR A 17 -7.31 -24.73 -14.56
CA THR A 17 -5.92 -24.24 -14.62
C THR A 17 -5.87 -22.72 -14.81
N THR A 18 -6.52 -21.98 -13.92
CA THR A 18 -6.23 -20.55 -13.78
C THR A 18 -5.03 -20.44 -12.84
N ASP A 19 -3.85 -20.22 -13.40
CA ASP A 19 -2.66 -19.83 -12.63
C ASP A 19 -2.88 -18.39 -12.16
N ASP A 20 -3.58 -18.26 -11.03
CA ASP A 20 -3.76 -17.01 -10.30
C ASP A 20 -2.44 -16.59 -9.65
N ASN A 21 -1.38 -16.42 -10.45
CA ASN A 21 -0.17 -15.77 -10.00
C ASN A 21 -0.41 -14.25 -9.91
N ASN A 22 -1.14 -13.86 -8.87
CA ASN A 22 -1.33 -12.46 -8.46
C ASN A 22 -0.10 -11.88 -7.75
N ASN A 23 1.05 -12.57 -7.77
CA ASN A 23 2.29 -12.11 -7.13
C ASN A 23 3.17 -11.26 -8.06
N VAL A 24 2.62 -10.74 -9.16
CA VAL A 24 3.29 -9.68 -9.93
C VAL A 24 2.80 -8.33 -9.43
N ASP A 25 3.13 -8.01 -8.18
CA ASP A 25 3.18 -6.61 -7.76
C ASP A 25 4.50 -6.00 -8.28
N ASN A 26 4.61 -5.92 -9.61
CA ASN A 26 5.63 -5.15 -10.32
C ASN A 26 5.01 -3.82 -10.76
N SER A 27 4.32 -3.18 -9.84
CA SER A 27 3.60 -1.97 -10.18
C SER A 27 4.48 -0.73 -10.04
N ASN A 28 5.43 -0.62 -10.96
CA ASN A 28 5.97 0.69 -11.36
C ASN A 28 4.91 1.53 -12.12
N THR A 29 3.68 1.01 -12.28
CA THR A 29 2.55 1.61 -12.99
C THR A 29 1.44 2.13 -12.06
N LEU A 30 1.41 1.75 -10.78
CA LEU A 30 0.55 2.37 -9.77
C LEU A 30 1.11 3.77 -9.43
N GLU A 31 0.23 4.75 -9.25
CA GLU A 31 0.64 6.11 -8.91
C GLU A 31 1.41 6.14 -7.58
N LYS A 32 2.40 7.04 -7.46
CA LYS A 32 3.21 7.20 -6.24
C LYS A 32 2.32 7.62 -5.09
N GLU A 33 2.26 6.82 -4.03
CA GLU A 33 1.55 7.19 -2.82
C GLU A 33 2.48 7.99 -1.91
N TRP A 34 2.00 9.15 -1.44
CA TRP A 34 2.76 10.05 -0.57
C TRP A 34 2.38 9.82 0.88
N LEU A 35 3.38 9.53 1.71
CA LEU A 35 3.27 9.42 3.16
C LEU A 35 3.79 10.70 3.79
N TYR A 36 2.95 11.36 4.59
CA TYR A 36 3.26 12.63 5.25
C TYR A 36 3.49 12.40 6.75
N THR A 37 4.57 12.96 7.28
CA THR A 37 4.97 12.84 8.68
C THR A 37 5.07 14.23 9.31
N HIS A 38 4.33 14.42 10.40
CA HIS A 38 4.52 15.54 11.32
C HIS A 38 5.59 15.18 12.34
N THR A 39 6.49 16.12 12.63
CA THR A 39 7.54 15.93 13.65
C THR A 39 7.43 17.01 14.71
N ALA A 40 7.63 16.64 15.97
CA ALA A 40 7.65 17.57 17.08
C ALA A 40 8.81 17.22 18.01
N LEU A 41 9.38 18.21 18.68
CA LEU A 41 10.48 18.00 19.64
C LEU A 41 10.02 17.15 20.83
N GLU A 42 8.75 17.30 21.22
CA GLU A 42 8.15 16.67 22.38
C GLU A 42 6.74 16.20 22.03
N ALA A 43 6.29 15.15 22.72
CA ALA A 43 4.91 14.71 22.71
C ALA A 43 4.55 14.20 24.11
N THR A 44 3.34 14.50 24.58
CA THR A 44 2.89 14.10 25.91
C THR A 44 1.65 13.22 25.78
N ALA A 45 1.72 12.00 26.29
CA ALA A 45 0.54 11.16 26.45
C ALA A 45 -0.26 11.66 27.67
N THR A 46 -1.40 12.30 27.42
CA THR A 46 -2.28 12.83 28.48
C THR A 46 -3.25 11.76 29.01
N SER A 47 -3.43 10.67 28.27
CA SER A 47 -4.19 9.49 28.69
C SER A 47 -3.69 8.24 27.95
N SER A 48 -4.29 7.07 28.20
CA SER A 48 -3.99 5.84 27.47
C SER A 48 -4.37 5.89 25.98
N THR A 49 -5.21 6.86 25.57
CA THR A 49 -5.73 6.99 24.20
C THR A 49 -5.46 8.35 23.59
N THR A 50 -4.75 9.24 24.28
CA THR A 50 -4.55 10.63 23.85
C THR A 50 -3.08 11.03 23.95
N ILE A 51 -2.53 11.49 22.83
CA ILE A 51 -1.20 12.11 22.74
C ILE A 51 -1.39 13.54 22.25
N VAL A 52 -0.82 14.49 22.98
CA VAL A 52 -0.74 15.90 22.61
C VAL A 52 0.67 16.18 22.10
N MET A 53 0.76 16.78 20.93
CA MET A 53 2.01 17.15 20.28
C MET A 53 1.91 18.59 19.78
N PRO A 54 2.93 19.44 19.99
CA PRO A 54 2.92 20.80 19.49
C PRO A 54 2.92 20.79 17.96
N PHE A 55 2.04 21.60 17.37
CA PHE A 55 1.95 21.71 15.93
C PHE A 55 3.12 22.53 15.38
N THR A 56 4.08 21.85 14.78
CA THR A 56 5.10 22.46 13.93
C THR A 56 4.56 22.50 12.50
N ALA A 57 4.89 23.55 11.76
CA ALA A 57 4.43 23.70 10.38
C ALA A 57 5.25 22.88 9.38
N ASP A 58 6.02 21.91 9.89
CA ASP A 58 7.11 21.22 9.21
C ASP A 58 6.67 19.79 8.89
N ILE A 59 6.44 19.54 7.60
CA ILE A 59 5.96 18.25 7.11
C ILE A 59 7.04 17.62 6.23
N PHE A 60 7.42 16.40 6.57
CA PHE A 60 8.25 15.55 5.71
C PHE A 60 7.34 14.61 4.93
N ALA A 61 7.50 14.56 3.61
CA ALA A 61 6.75 13.64 2.76
C ALA A 61 7.71 12.70 2.03
N PHE A 62 7.33 11.44 1.87
CA PHE A 62 8.09 10.44 1.13
C PHE A 62 7.17 9.50 0.36
N THR A 63 7.64 9.00 -0.78
CA THR A 63 6.89 8.00 -1.55
C THR A 63 7.01 6.62 -0.92
N ASP A 64 6.07 5.71 -1.13
CA ASP A 64 6.04 4.36 -0.54
C ASP A 64 6.96 3.30 -1.22
N ARG A 65 7.56 3.62 -2.39
CA ARG A 65 8.33 2.68 -3.25
C ARG A 65 9.86 2.79 -3.17
N PRO A 66 10.65 1.82 -3.72
CA PRO A 66 12.09 1.97 -3.90
C PRO A 66 12.48 3.24 -4.68
N ASN A 67 13.68 3.79 -4.42
CA ASN A 67 14.12 5.11 -4.91
C ASN A 67 13.22 6.26 -4.45
N ARG A 68 12.94 6.33 -3.15
CA ARG A 68 11.99 7.27 -2.56
C ARG A 68 12.28 8.72 -2.93
N GLU A 69 11.28 9.38 -3.49
CA GLU A 69 11.27 10.84 -3.54
C GLU A 69 10.91 11.39 -2.17
N HIS A 70 11.46 12.56 -1.83
CA HIS A 70 11.17 13.25 -0.59
C HIS A 70 10.83 14.72 -0.84
N LYS A 71 9.95 15.28 0.00
CA LYS A 71 9.61 16.70 0.03
C LYS A 71 9.62 17.20 1.46
N TYR A 72 10.00 18.46 1.63
CA TYR A 72 9.85 19.20 2.86
C TYR A 72 8.91 20.37 2.61
N ILE A 73 7.83 20.44 3.38
CA ILE A 73 6.80 21.46 3.25
C ILE A 73 6.81 22.26 4.55
N ASN A 74 6.97 23.58 4.42
CA ASN A 74 6.91 24.52 5.54
C ASN A 74 5.94 25.67 5.20
N ARG A 75 5.01 25.96 6.12
CA ARG A 75 3.97 27.01 5.98
C ARG A 75 4.51 28.43 5.79
N ILE A 76 5.75 28.72 6.18
CA ILE A 76 6.35 30.07 6.09
C ILE A 76 6.61 30.48 4.63
N ASN A 77 6.58 29.55 3.67
CA ASN A 77 6.86 29.82 2.25
C ASN A 77 5.61 29.85 1.34
N TYR A 78 4.42 30.15 1.87
CA TYR A 78 3.20 30.42 1.09
C TYR A 78 2.69 31.84 1.29
#